data_AF-A0A352DQH0-F1
#
_entry.id   AF-A0A352DQH0-F1
#
_cell.length_a   1.000
_cell.length_b   1.000
_cell.length_c   1.000
_cell.angle_alpha   90.00
_cell.angle_beta   90.00
_cell.angle_gamma   90.00
#
_symmetry.space_group_name_H-M   'P 1'
#
loop_
_entity.id
_entity.type
_entity.pdbx_description
1 polymer ?
#
loop_
_entity_poly.entity_id
_entity_poly.type
_entity_poly.pdbx_seq_one_letter_code
_entity_poly.pdbx_strand_id
1 'polypeptide(L)'
;MKKTVLKRTLSVIAAAAMLGTYTAAGSPAKAQAAPDSNHDDWLHVNENAEIVDMYGNPVWMTGCNWFGYNVTTQCFDGVWSRNMHEMLNEMADHGFNLMRVPMSTQILLQWKNHDPDPYMVKINEWKNPELTVEGVEGGKPKYSFDIWNQAVEWCKENGIKIMIDIHCATTASNGHQYPLWYDSNYSYDDWLEALEWVATYYKDDDTIIAIDLKNEPHGKNDGQGMAKWDDSKDDNNWKYAAERGGAAVMKGNPNLLVMVEGNEVYPKFEEGEDWDSQAVDYARYPWSPFYGAWWGGNFRGARDYPVNLGEHQSQLVYSPHDYGPLVWEQEWFKKDFTRQTLLDDYWYDSWAYLIEEKKSPLLMGEWGGFIDKEKDPTGDNTKWMTILRDYMIEKRIHHTFWCFNENSGDTGGLLTNDFQDWDVDKYELVKPALWQDENGKFISLDHQVKLGQGGNGISLSDYYSGGSLAPTPTSPAPTAAPTEPEVKPAETTATPETTAAEPTNSTNAATPPPSEAVKTPGDVNLDGKINVSDCVALLQYVANSNKYPLEPQGKINGDVDGESGLTGNDALYIQKMDAGLIK
;
A
#
# COMPACT_ATOMS: atom_id res chain seq x y z
N MET A 1 -86.77 -5.07 39.71
CA MET A 1 -86.57 -5.58 41.10
C MET A 1 -85.21 -6.26 41.14
N LYS A 2 -84.22 -5.78 41.91
CA LYS A 2 -83.82 -6.22 43.27
C LYS A 2 -83.31 -7.68 43.40
N LYS A 3 -81.98 -7.83 43.48
CA LYS A 3 -81.17 -8.92 44.13
C LYS A 3 -81.26 -10.31 43.44
N THR A 4 -80.33 -11.25 43.63
CA THR A 4 -79.48 -11.62 44.80
C THR A 4 -78.18 -12.29 44.27
N VAL A 5 -76.95 -11.81 44.54
CA VAL A 5 -76.12 -11.90 45.78
C VAL A 5 -75.81 -13.34 46.25
N LEU A 6 -74.52 -13.71 46.25
CA LEU A 6 -74.00 -15.04 46.62
C LEU A 6 -73.77 -15.17 48.15
N LYS A 7 -73.54 -16.40 48.67
CA LYS A 7 -73.43 -16.71 50.11
C LYS A 7 -72.09 -17.35 50.53
N ARG A 8 -71.59 -16.87 51.69
CA ARG A 8 -70.94 -17.60 52.82
C ARG A 8 -69.74 -18.55 52.59
N THR A 9 -68.56 -18.04 52.97
CA THR A 9 -67.72 -18.49 54.10
C THR A 9 -67.75 -19.95 54.60
N LEU A 10 -66.58 -20.60 54.55
CA LEU A 10 -65.96 -21.56 55.51
C LEU A 10 -64.48 -21.69 55.03
N SER A 11 -63.40 -21.43 55.77
CA SER A 11 -62.85 -22.00 57.04
C SER A 11 -61.52 -22.74 56.74
N VAL A 12 -60.61 -22.80 57.72
CA VAL A 12 -59.16 -23.13 57.57
C VAL A 12 -58.84 -24.54 58.14
N ILE A 13 -57.58 -25.02 57.97
CA ILE A 13 -56.90 -26.25 58.50
C ILE A 13 -56.81 -27.38 57.43
N ALA A 14 -55.65 -27.99 57.11
CA ALA A 14 -54.26 -27.73 57.51
C ALA A 14 -53.18 -28.32 56.55
N ALA A 15 -51.98 -27.73 56.63
CA ALA A 15 -50.62 -28.29 56.54
C ALA A 15 -50.12 -29.20 55.37
N ALA A 16 -48.91 -28.82 54.92
CA ALA A 16 -47.76 -29.67 54.52
C ALA A 16 -47.74 -30.41 53.17
N ALA A 17 -47.05 -29.79 52.19
CA ALA A 17 -46.11 -30.44 51.28
C ALA A 17 -44.99 -29.44 50.92
N MET A 18 -43.80 -29.92 50.52
CA MET A 18 -42.64 -29.06 50.26
C MET A 18 -42.72 -28.39 48.87
N LEU A 19 -42.51 -27.06 48.83
CA LEU A 19 -42.13 -26.33 47.63
C LEU A 19 -40.62 -26.09 47.66
N GLY A 20 -39.86 -26.98 47.01
CA GLY A 20 -38.48 -26.69 46.63
C GLY A 20 -38.46 -25.57 45.60
N THR A 21 -37.54 -24.62 45.74
CA THR A 21 -37.44 -23.46 44.85
C THR A 21 -36.98 -23.89 43.46
N TYR A 22 -37.89 -23.91 42.49
CA TYR A 22 -37.53 -23.76 41.09
C TYR A 22 -37.01 -22.34 40.87
N THR A 23 -35.71 -22.15 41.04
CA THR A 23 -35.01 -21.01 40.44
C THR A 23 -35.14 -21.15 38.93
N ALA A 24 -35.99 -20.35 38.31
CA ALA A 24 -35.96 -20.19 36.86
C ALA A 24 -34.55 -19.69 36.51
N ALA A 25 -33.79 -20.51 35.78
CA ALA A 25 -32.53 -20.10 35.23
C ALA A 25 -32.83 -19.01 34.20
N GLY A 26 -32.64 -17.74 34.58
CA GLY A 26 -32.65 -16.66 33.61
C GLY A 26 -31.57 -16.96 32.59
N SER A 27 -31.91 -16.86 31.30
CA SER A 27 -30.90 -16.86 30.24
C SER A 27 -29.82 -15.84 30.62
N PRO A 28 -28.53 -16.15 30.47
CA PRO A 28 -27.50 -15.14 30.67
C PRO A 28 -27.84 -13.98 29.74
N ALA A 29 -28.07 -12.80 30.31
CA ALA A 29 -28.08 -11.60 29.50
C ALA A 29 -26.72 -11.57 28.81
N LYS A 30 -26.70 -11.50 27.47
CA LYS A 30 -25.49 -11.05 26.79
C LYS A 30 -25.12 -9.74 27.46
N ALA A 31 -23.89 -9.62 27.95
CA ALA A 31 -23.36 -8.31 28.20
C ALA A 31 -23.42 -7.59 26.85
N GLN A 32 -24.29 -6.59 26.75
CA GLN A 32 -24.12 -5.60 25.70
C GLN A 32 -22.71 -5.06 25.92
N ALA A 33 -21.86 -5.10 24.88
CA ALA A 33 -20.64 -4.31 24.94
C ALA A 33 -21.03 -2.85 25.28
N ALA A 34 -20.08 -2.09 25.83
CA ALA A 34 -20.24 -0.65 25.72
C ALA A 34 -20.44 -0.31 24.23
N PRO A 35 -21.24 0.70 23.87
CA PRO A 35 -21.10 1.24 22.53
C PRO A 35 -19.62 1.63 22.38
N ASP A 36 -19.01 1.13 21.31
CA ASP A 36 -17.71 1.58 20.82
C ASP A 36 -17.69 3.11 20.85
N SER A 37 -16.58 3.68 21.35
CA SER A 37 -16.50 5.13 21.52
C SER A 37 -16.08 5.85 20.26
N ASN A 38 -15.58 5.14 19.23
CA ASN A 38 -14.91 5.67 18.05
C ASN A 38 -13.70 6.58 18.39
N HIS A 39 -13.20 6.48 19.63
CA HIS A 39 -12.20 7.38 20.19
C HIS A 39 -11.18 6.70 21.11
N ASP A 40 -11.14 5.36 21.17
CA ASP A 40 -10.19 4.62 22.01
C ASP A 40 -9.01 3.97 21.25
N ASP A 41 -9.06 3.90 19.92
CA ASP A 41 -8.01 3.24 19.11
C ASP A 41 -7.02 4.20 18.42
N TRP A 42 -7.03 5.49 18.78
CA TRP A 42 -6.09 6.48 18.23
C TRP A 42 -4.63 6.15 18.59
N LEU A 43 -3.76 6.29 17.59
CA LEU A 43 -2.33 5.94 17.68
C LEU A 43 -1.43 7.19 17.69
N HIS A 44 -0.24 7.06 18.29
CA HIS A 44 0.81 8.06 18.23
C HIS A 44 2.21 7.43 18.33
N VAL A 45 3.25 8.16 17.96
CA VAL A 45 4.66 7.78 18.12
C VAL A 45 5.18 8.21 19.48
N ASN A 46 5.82 7.29 20.20
CA ASN A 46 6.41 7.53 21.52
C ASN A 46 7.90 7.96 21.44
N GLU A 47 8.46 8.28 22.61
CA GLU A 47 9.87 8.67 22.80
C GLU A 47 10.91 7.57 22.50
N ASN A 48 10.49 6.32 22.27
CA ASN A 48 11.36 5.21 21.87
C ASN A 48 11.43 5.01 20.34
N ALA A 49 10.70 5.82 19.57
CA ALA A 49 10.39 5.64 18.14
C ALA A 49 9.55 4.38 17.85
N GLU A 50 8.52 4.13 18.66
CA GLU A 50 7.53 3.06 18.49
C GLU A 50 6.13 3.68 18.27
N ILE A 51 5.29 3.09 17.41
CA ILE A 51 3.86 3.43 17.37
C ILE A 51 3.15 2.75 18.55
N VAL A 52 2.40 3.51 19.32
CA VAL A 52 1.64 3.08 20.50
C VAL A 52 0.17 3.49 20.41
N ASP A 53 -0.68 2.78 21.14
CA ASP A 53 -2.08 3.19 21.39
C ASP A 53 -2.18 4.40 22.33
N MET A 54 -3.41 4.89 22.58
CA MET A 54 -3.68 6.00 23.50
C MET A 54 -3.24 5.74 24.96
N TYR A 55 -2.91 4.51 25.32
CA TYR A 55 -2.49 4.08 26.65
C TYR A 55 -0.96 3.88 26.76
N GLY A 56 -0.24 3.90 25.65
CA GLY A 56 1.22 3.70 25.56
C GLY A 56 1.66 2.26 25.27
N ASN A 57 0.77 1.35 24.86
CA ASN A 57 1.15 -0.02 24.51
C ASN A 57 1.65 -0.10 23.04
N PRO A 58 2.82 -0.68 22.73
CA PRO A 58 3.37 -0.71 21.37
C PRO A 58 2.62 -1.64 20.41
N VAL A 59 1.88 -1.06 19.45
CA VAL A 59 1.13 -1.84 18.46
C VAL A 59 2.05 -2.47 17.40
N TRP A 60 1.49 -3.30 16.52
CA TRP A 60 2.14 -3.68 15.26
C TRP A 60 1.10 -3.78 14.14
N MET A 61 0.95 -2.68 13.39
CA MET A 61 0.16 -2.65 12.17
C MET A 61 0.80 -3.54 11.09
N THR A 62 0.09 -4.57 10.65
CA THR A 62 0.51 -5.57 9.68
C THR A 62 -0.65 -5.86 8.73
N GLY A 63 -0.56 -5.36 7.51
CA GLY A 63 -1.71 -5.19 6.63
C GLY A 63 -1.45 -5.50 5.16
N CYS A 64 -2.39 -5.10 4.31
CA CYS A 64 -2.26 -5.21 2.85
C CYS A 64 -2.94 -4.04 2.12
N ASN A 65 -2.58 -3.85 0.86
CA ASN A 65 -3.08 -2.77 0.02
C ASN A 65 -4.26 -3.27 -0.81
N TRP A 66 -5.41 -2.61 -0.76
CA TRP A 66 -6.54 -2.91 -1.64
C TRP A 66 -6.87 -1.69 -2.51
N PHE A 67 -6.43 -1.72 -3.77
CA PHE A 67 -6.63 -0.61 -4.71
C PHE A 67 -7.99 -0.67 -5.44
N GLY A 68 -8.39 0.46 -6.03
CA GLY A 68 -9.64 0.60 -6.78
C GLY A 68 -10.09 2.06 -6.90
N TYR A 69 -10.10 2.81 -5.80
CA TYR A 69 -10.56 4.21 -5.78
C TYR A 69 -9.59 5.20 -6.46
N ASN A 70 -8.29 4.87 -6.52
CA ASN A 70 -7.27 5.52 -7.35
C ASN A 70 -7.51 5.33 -8.86
N VAL A 71 -8.19 4.24 -9.26
CA VAL A 71 -8.41 3.87 -10.67
C VAL A 71 -9.87 4.03 -11.09
N THR A 72 -10.17 3.77 -12.36
CA THR A 72 -11.48 4.07 -12.99
C THR A 72 -12.61 3.10 -12.59
N THR A 73 -12.57 2.49 -11.42
CA THR A 73 -13.56 1.51 -10.95
C THR A 73 -14.55 2.08 -9.93
N GLN A 74 -14.19 3.18 -9.25
CA GLN A 74 -15.03 3.92 -8.28
C GLN A 74 -15.49 3.10 -7.06
N CYS A 75 -14.94 1.90 -6.89
CA CYS A 75 -15.05 1.01 -5.74
C CYS A 75 -13.71 0.28 -5.58
N PHE A 76 -13.59 -0.63 -4.63
CA PHE A 76 -12.50 -1.61 -4.64
C PHE A 76 -12.51 -2.48 -5.90
N ASP A 77 -11.34 -2.82 -6.42
CA ASP A 77 -11.22 -3.78 -7.52
C ASP A 77 -11.55 -5.21 -7.05
N GLY A 78 -12.14 -6.02 -7.93
CA GLY A 78 -12.63 -7.37 -7.64
C GLY A 78 -14.09 -7.46 -7.20
N VAL A 79 -14.73 -6.36 -6.80
CA VAL A 79 -16.15 -6.34 -6.36
C VAL A 79 -17.14 -6.65 -7.50
N TRP A 80 -16.70 -6.63 -8.75
CA TRP A 80 -17.43 -7.19 -9.89
C TRP A 80 -17.48 -8.73 -9.90
N SER A 81 -16.53 -9.41 -9.26
CA SER A 81 -16.46 -10.88 -9.23
C SER A 81 -16.63 -11.49 -7.84
N ARG A 82 -16.51 -10.75 -6.74
CA ARG A 82 -16.75 -11.30 -5.39
C ARG A 82 -17.53 -10.35 -4.50
N ASN A 83 -18.13 -10.87 -3.43
CA ASN A 83 -18.77 -10.06 -2.41
C ASN A 83 -17.71 -9.29 -1.59
N MET A 84 -17.91 -7.99 -1.41
CA MET A 84 -16.95 -7.12 -0.72
C MET A 84 -16.85 -7.41 0.79
N HIS A 85 -17.96 -7.76 1.44
CA HIS A 85 -17.96 -8.13 2.86
C HIS A 85 -17.28 -9.49 3.07
N GLU A 86 -17.53 -10.49 2.21
CA GLU A 86 -16.80 -11.77 2.26
C GLU A 86 -15.28 -11.58 2.14
N MET A 87 -14.83 -10.69 1.25
CA MET A 87 -13.40 -10.38 1.10
C MET A 87 -12.80 -9.68 2.32
N LEU A 88 -13.51 -8.76 2.98
CA LEU A 88 -13.07 -8.12 4.23
C LEU A 88 -13.02 -9.11 5.41
N ASN A 89 -14.04 -9.98 5.52
CA ASN A 89 -14.07 -11.04 6.52
C ASN A 89 -12.87 -11.99 6.35
N GLU A 90 -12.56 -12.40 5.12
CA GLU A 90 -11.38 -13.23 4.85
C GLU A 90 -10.06 -12.49 5.07
N MET A 91 -9.96 -11.20 4.73
CA MET A 91 -8.77 -10.39 5.00
C MET A 91 -8.43 -10.37 6.50
N ALA A 92 -9.44 -10.18 7.35
CA ALA A 92 -9.29 -10.22 8.80
C ALA A 92 -8.99 -11.64 9.33
N ASP A 93 -9.68 -12.66 8.82
CA ASP A 93 -9.44 -14.07 9.18
C ASP A 93 -8.04 -14.57 8.73
N HIS A 94 -7.41 -13.93 7.73
CA HIS A 94 -6.02 -14.17 7.34
C HIS A 94 -5.00 -13.33 8.13
N GLY A 95 -5.43 -12.50 9.08
CA GLY A 95 -4.56 -11.82 10.05
C GLY A 95 -4.10 -10.42 9.68
N PHE A 96 -4.64 -9.82 8.63
CA PHE A 96 -4.34 -8.44 8.26
C PHE A 96 -5.17 -7.48 9.11
N ASN A 97 -4.52 -6.65 9.94
CA ASN A 97 -5.18 -5.72 10.88
C ASN A 97 -5.22 -4.26 10.38
N LEU A 98 -4.54 -3.98 9.27
CA LEU A 98 -4.52 -2.69 8.57
C LEU A 98 -4.83 -2.90 7.08
N MET A 99 -5.59 -1.98 6.48
CA MET A 99 -5.77 -1.89 5.03
C MET A 99 -5.31 -0.51 4.52
N ARG A 100 -4.27 -0.48 3.65
CA ARG A 100 -3.89 0.74 2.89
C ARG A 100 -4.80 0.82 1.67
N VAL A 101 -5.47 1.95 1.47
CA VAL A 101 -6.45 2.14 0.39
C VAL A 101 -5.99 3.26 -0.54
N PRO A 102 -5.40 2.90 -1.69
CA PRO A 102 -5.16 3.81 -2.80
C PRO A 102 -6.42 4.54 -3.29
N MET A 103 -6.44 5.85 -3.11
CA MET A 103 -7.45 6.80 -3.58
C MET A 103 -6.84 7.86 -4.51
N SER A 104 -7.62 8.87 -4.90
CA SER A 104 -7.14 10.03 -5.65
C SER A 104 -7.64 11.35 -5.07
N THR A 105 -6.93 12.46 -5.31
CA THR A 105 -7.45 13.81 -5.02
C THR A 105 -8.80 14.02 -5.69
N GLN A 106 -8.94 13.56 -6.95
CA GLN A 106 -10.19 13.59 -7.69
C GLN A 106 -11.36 12.93 -6.95
N ILE A 107 -11.20 11.68 -6.48
CA ILE A 107 -12.35 10.93 -5.95
C ILE A 107 -12.81 11.46 -4.59
N LEU A 108 -11.87 11.93 -3.75
CA LEU A 108 -12.18 12.64 -2.51
C LEU A 108 -12.95 13.94 -2.78
N LEU A 109 -12.56 14.72 -3.79
CA LEU A 109 -13.27 15.95 -4.16
C LEU A 109 -14.62 15.68 -4.85
N GLN A 110 -14.76 14.59 -5.62
CA GLN A 110 -16.05 14.09 -6.12
C GLN A 110 -16.98 13.80 -4.95
N TRP A 111 -16.53 13.00 -3.96
CA TRP A 111 -17.30 12.67 -2.75
C TRP A 111 -17.70 13.90 -1.93
N LYS A 112 -16.73 14.77 -1.63
CA LYS A 112 -16.92 16.05 -0.91
C LYS A 112 -18.00 16.93 -1.53
N ASN A 113 -18.02 17.03 -2.85
CA ASN A 113 -18.91 17.93 -3.58
C ASN A 113 -20.23 17.25 -4.01
N HIS A 114 -20.41 15.96 -3.70
CA HIS A 114 -21.48 15.10 -4.20
C HIS A 114 -21.62 15.11 -5.74
N ASP A 115 -20.48 15.17 -6.44
CA ASP A 115 -20.40 15.19 -7.90
C ASP A 115 -19.89 13.82 -8.39
N PRO A 116 -20.78 12.87 -8.69
CA PRO A 116 -20.39 11.53 -9.09
C PRO A 116 -19.74 11.51 -10.48
N ASP A 117 -18.74 10.65 -10.62
CA ASP A 117 -18.17 10.34 -11.93
C ASP A 117 -19.27 9.83 -12.91
N PRO A 118 -19.26 10.24 -14.19
CA PRO A 118 -20.25 9.79 -15.17
C PRO A 118 -20.12 8.29 -15.55
N TYR A 119 -19.01 7.63 -15.21
CA TYR A 119 -18.86 6.18 -15.41
C TYR A 119 -19.51 5.37 -14.27
N MET A 120 -19.96 4.15 -14.58
CA MET A 120 -20.61 3.30 -13.57
C MET A 120 -19.57 2.69 -12.61
N VAL A 121 -19.90 2.68 -11.31
CA VAL A 121 -19.16 1.96 -10.29
C VAL A 121 -19.13 0.47 -10.62
N LYS A 122 -17.95 -0.16 -10.61
CA LYS A 122 -17.73 -1.53 -11.11
C LYS A 122 -17.99 -2.61 -10.05
N ILE A 123 -19.18 -2.56 -9.43
CA ILE A 123 -19.68 -3.65 -8.57
C ILE A 123 -20.45 -4.69 -9.39
N ASN A 124 -20.76 -5.83 -8.78
CA ASN A 124 -21.74 -6.80 -9.27
C ASN A 124 -22.89 -6.91 -8.27
N GLU A 125 -24.04 -6.37 -8.66
CA GLU A 125 -25.23 -6.17 -7.82
C GLU A 125 -25.97 -7.47 -7.49
N TRP A 126 -25.58 -8.59 -8.10
CA TRP A 126 -26.09 -9.94 -7.80
C TRP A 126 -25.19 -10.66 -6.79
N LYS A 127 -23.88 -10.33 -6.74
CA LYS A 127 -22.95 -10.79 -5.68
C LYS A 127 -22.90 -9.82 -4.49
N ASN A 128 -23.32 -8.56 -4.66
CA ASN A 128 -23.30 -7.50 -3.64
C ASN A 128 -24.67 -6.78 -3.56
N PRO A 129 -25.79 -7.47 -3.28
CA PRO A 129 -27.12 -6.85 -3.19
C PRO A 129 -27.18 -5.71 -2.16
N GLU A 130 -26.41 -5.80 -1.08
CA GLU A 130 -26.27 -4.78 -0.04
C GLU A 130 -25.47 -3.54 -0.45
N LEU A 131 -24.78 -3.57 -1.60
CA LEU A 131 -24.17 -2.40 -2.24
C LEU A 131 -25.11 -1.72 -3.26
N THR A 132 -26.39 -2.11 -3.29
CA THR A 132 -27.43 -1.41 -4.05
C THR A 132 -28.21 -0.42 -3.17
N VAL A 133 -28.84 0.57 -3.79
CA VAL A 133 -29.70 1.57 -3.12
C VAL A 133 -30.94 0.93 -2.50
N GLU A 134 -31.46 -0.12 -3.13
CA GLU A 134 -32.65 -0.85 -2.68
C GLU A 134 -32.33 -2.00 -1.71
N GLY A 135 -31.07 -2.44 -1.61
CA GLY A 135 -30.65 -3.59 -0.79
C GLY A 135 -31.10 -4.95 -1.36
N VAL A 136 -31.12 -5.11 -2.69
CA VAL A 136 -31.61 -6.32 -3.39
C VAL A 136 -30.72 -6.75 -4.55
N GLU A 137 -30.78 -8.03 -4.92
CA GLU A 137 -30.09 -8.59 -6.08
C GLU A 137 -30.49 -7.83 -7.36
N GLY A 138 -29.49 -7.33 -8.11
CA GLY A 138 -29.73 -6.58 -9.34
C GLY A 138 -30.39 -5.21 -9.15
N GLY A 139 -30.37 -4.66 -7.93
CA GLY A 139 -30.75 -3.27 -7.64
C GLY A 139 -29.78 -2.26 -8.27
N LYS A 140 -30.05 -0.96 -8.08
CA LYS A 140 -29.16 0.10 -8.60
C LYS A 140 -27.93 0.23 -7.70
N PRO A 141 -26.68 0.28 -8.22
CA PRO A 141 -25.51 0.62 -7.43
C PRO A 141 -25.69 1.88 -6.58
N LYS A 142 -25.23 1.78 -5.32
CA LYS A 142 -24.97 2.91 -4.41
C LYS A 142 -23.96 3.90 -5.03
N TYR A 143 -23.86 5.11 -4.48
CA TYR A 143 -22.77 6.01 -4.85
C TYR A 143 -21.43 5.47 -4.34
N SER A 144 -20.33 5.80 -5.03
CA SER A 144 -18.96 5.45 -4.63
C SER A 144 -18.68 5.72 -3.15
N PHE A 145 -19.10 6.89 -2.64
CA PHE A 145 -18.91 7.24 -1.23
C PHE A 145 -19.79 6.42 -0.27
N ASP A 146 -21.01 6.04 -0.68
CA ASP A 146 -21.87 5.16 0.14
C ASP A 146 -21.31 3.73 0.21
N ILE A 147 -20.59 3.29 -0.84
CA ILE A 147 -19.88 1.99 -0.89
C ILE A 147 -18.61 2.06 -0.04
N TRP A 148 -17.86 3.15 -0.12
CA TRP A 148 -16.71 3.40 0.75
C TRP A 148 -17.10 3.36 2.24
N ASN A 149 -18.10 4.15 2.65
CA ASN A 149 -18.57 4.13 4.04
C ASN A 149 -19.10 2.75 4.47
N GLN A 150 -19.71 1.98 3.57
CA GLN A 150 -20.09 0.59 3.85
C GLN A 150 -18.89 -0.32 4.11
N ALA A 151 -17.75 -0.09 3.43
CA ALA A 151 -16.51 -0.81 3.69
C ALA A 151 -15.86 -0.42 5.02
N VAL A 152 -15.92 0.87 5.41
CA VAL A 152 -15.43 1.34 6.73
C VAL A 152 -16.18 0.61 7.85
N GLU A 153 -17.52 0.59 7.80
CA GLU A 153 -18.36 -0.14 8.78
C GLU A 153 -18.04 -1.65 8.84
N TRP A 154 -17.68 -2.28 7.72
CA TRP A 154 -17.27 -3.70 7.72
C TRP A 154 -15.83 -3.95 8.15
N CYS A 155 -14.92 -3.00 7.96
CA CYS A 155 -13.59 -3.05 8.55
C CYS A 155 -13.71 -2.97 10.08
N LYS A 156 -14.55 -2.05 10.56
CA LYS A 156 -14.94 -1.92 11.98
C LYS A 156 -15.59 -3.19 12.54
N GLU A 157 -16.54 -3.82 11.82
CA GLU A 157 -17.14 -5.11 12.21
C GLU A 157 -16.10 -6.25 12.37
N ASN A 158 -14.95 -6.13 11.68
CA ASN A 158 -13.86 -7.12 11.67
C ASN A 158 -12.61 -6.73 12.46
N GLY A 159 -12.56 -5.55 13.11
CA GLY A 159 -11.37 -5.05 13.77
C GLY A 159 -10.19 -4.76 12.81
N ILE A 160 -10.47 -4.51 11.53
CA ILE A 160 -9.51 -3.93 10.58
C ILE A 160 -9.55 -2.40 10.76
N LYS A 161 -8.38 -1.77 10.91
CA LYS A 161 -8.25 -0.32 10.80
C LYS A 161 -7.75 0.07 9.39
N ILE A 162 -7.96 1.32 9.00
CA ILE A 162 -7.76 1.80 7.63
C ILE A 162 -6.73 2.92 7.58
N MET A 163 -5.93 2.91 6.51
CA MET A 163 -5.07 4.01 6.08
C MET A 163 -5.49 4.46 4.68
N ILE A 164 -5.83 5.73 4.53
CA ILE A 164 -6.18 6.32 3.22
C ILE A 164 -4.90 6.81 2.55
N ASP A 165 -4.63 6.37 1.32
CA ASP A 165 -3.47 6.78 0.52
C ASP A 165 -3.91 7.71 -0.63
N ILE A 166 -3.31 8.90 -0.75
CA ILE A 166 -3.52 9.79 -1.89
C ILE A 166 -2.65 9.36 -3.08
N HIS A 167 -3.06 8.28 -3.72
CA HIS A 167 -2.24 7.55 -4.67
C HIS A 167 -1.97 8.29 -5.99
N CYS A 168 -2.85 9.23 -6.35
CA CYS A 168 -2.71 10.09 -7.51
C CYS A 168 -3.58 11.35 -7.41
N ALA A 169 -3.30 12.34 -8.28
CA ALA A 169 -4.13 13.54 -8.39
C ALA A 169 -5.42 13.24 -9.18
N THR A 170 -5.32 12.99 -10.48
CA THR A 170 -6.40 12.48 -11.35
C THR A 170 -6.64 10.97 -11.15
N THR A 171 -7.90 10.54 -11.07
CA THR A 171 -8.29 9.11 -11.04
C THR A 171 -7.94 8.44 -12.38
N ALA A 172 -6.94 7.56 -12.38
CA ALA A 172 -6.47 6.88 -13.58
C ALA A 172 -5.74 5.57 -13.25
N SER A 173 -5.87 4.56 -14.12
CA SER A 173 -5.16 3.27 -13.96
C SER A 173 -3.63 3.38 -14.00
N ASN A 174 -3.09 4.47 -14.53
CA ASN A 174 -1.69 4.84 -14.51
C ASN A 174 -1.44 6.14 -13.70
N GLY A 175 -2.36 6.53 -12.81
CA GLY A 175 -2.27 7.77 -12.04
C GLY A 175 -1.05 7.83 -11.10
N HIS A 176 -0.56 6.67 -10.65
CA HIS A 176 0.66 6.55 -9.85
C HIS A 176 1.93 6.98 -10.62
N GLN A 177 1.92 7.01 -11.96
CA GLN A 177 3.06 7.44 -12.80
C GLN A 177 3.29 8.97 -12.79
N TYR A 178 2.56 9.73 -11.96
CA TYR A 178 2.76 11.16 -11.81
C TYR A 178 3.66 11.47 -10.59
N PRO A 179 4.81 12.15 -10.78
CA PRO A 179 5.84 12.30 -9.73
C PRO A 179 5.43 13.18 -8.55
N LEU A 180 4.36 13.98 -8.70
CA LEU A 180 3.95 15.03 -7.78
C LEU A 180 2.48 14.84 -7.35
N TRP A 181 2.10 15.48 -6.25
CA TRP A 181 0.75 15.44 -5.64
C TRP A 181 -0.28 16.33 -6.37
N TYR A 182 0.05 16.81 -7.56
CA TYR A 182 -0.77 17.67 -8.40
C TYR A 182 -0.45 17.42 -9.89
N ASP A 183 -1.40 17.75 -10.77
CA ASP A 183 -1.28 17.58 -12.22
C ASP A 183 -1.93 18.76 -12.98
N SER A 184 -2.32 18.58 -14.25
CA SER A 184 -2.99 19.62 -15.05
C SER A 184 -4.48 19.80 -14.75
N ASN A 185 -5.08 18.90 -13.97
CA ASN A 185 -6.51 18.85 -13.63
C ASN A 185 -6.75 19.24 -12.17
N TYR A 186 -5.85 18.84 -11.25
CA TYR A 186 -5.93 19.12 -9.82
C TYR A 186 -4.65 19.80 -9.33
N SER A 187 -4.81 20.93 -8.63
CA SER A 187 -3.71 21.73 -8.11
C SER A 187 -3.22 21.26 -6.73
N TYR A 188 -2.10 21.84 -6.28
CA TYR A 188 -1.58 21.68 -4.92
C TYR A 188 -2.66 21.97 -3.86
N ASP A 189 -3.43 23.05 -4.03
CA ASP A 189 -4.44 23.45 -3.04
C ASP A 189 -5.70 22.57 -3.10
N ASP A 190 -6.00 21.94 -4.25
CA ASP A 190 -7.04 20.90 -4.35
C ASP A 190 -6.66 19.63 -3.55
N TRP A 191 -5.39 19.23 -3.60
CA TRP A 191 -4.84 18.13 -2.78
C TRP A 191 -4.93 18.44 -1.28
N LEU A 192 -4.61 19.66 -0.86
CA LEU A 192 -4.79 20.09 0.53
C LEU A 192 -6.27 20.15 0.96
N GLU A 193 -7.17 20.57 0.07
CA GLU A 193 -8.61 20.58 0.34
C GLU A 193 -9.17 19.16 0.50
N ALA A 194 -8.69 18.20 -0.30
CA ALA A 194 -9.04 16.79 -0.17
C ALA A 194 -8.56 16.19 1.16
N LEU A 195 -7.30 16.44 1.54
CA LEU A 195 -6.69 16.00 2.80
C LEU A 195 -7.44 16.55 4.03
N GLU A 196 -7.67 17.87 4.07
CA GLU A 196 -8.40 18.50 5.18
C GLU A 196 -9.84 17.97 5.27
N TRP A 197 -10.53 17.80 4.13
CA TRP A 197 -11.90 17.31 4.12
C TRP A 197 -12.02 15.87 4.64
N VAL A 198 -11.20 14.94 4.13
CA VAL A 198 -11.32 13.52 4.51
C VAL A 198 -10.93 13.31 5.98
N ALA A 199 -9.90 14.01 6.47
CA ALA A 199 -9.54 14.04 7.88
C ALA A 199 -10.67 14.64 8.75
N THR A 200 -11.33 15.72 8.30
CA THR A 200 -12.46 16.34 9.02
C THR A 200 -13.70 15.44 9.04
N TYR A 201 -13.92 14.62 8.01
CA TYR A 201 -15.08 13.73 7.92
C TYR A 201 -14.97 12.55 8.89
N TYR A 202 -13.82 11.87 8.94
CA TYR A 202 -13.59 10.69 9.78
C TYR A 202 -13.00 10.99 11.16
N LYS A 203 -12.95 12.25 11.59
CA LYS A 203 -12.42 12.64 12.91
C LYS A 203 -13.12 11.97 14.11
N ASP A 204 -14.37 11.56 13.91
CA ASP A 204 -15.23 10.92 14.92
C ASP A 204 -15.41 9.40 14.63
N ASP A 205 -14.46 8.80 13.89
CA ASP A 205 -14.40 7.37 13.53
C ASP A 205 -12.95 6.87 13.48
N ASP A 206 -12.45 6.34 14.59
CA ASP A 206 -11.12 5.71 14.72
C ASP A 206 -10.97 4.38 13.95
N THR A 207 -11.91 4.04 13.06
CA THR A 207 -11.66 3.05 11.99
C THR A 207 -10.64 3.59 10.98
N ILE A 208 -10.62 4.90 10.71
CA ILE A 208 -9.58 5.56 9.89
C ILE A 208 -8.49 6.09 10.84
N ILE A 209 -7.34 5.42 10.91
CA ILE A 209 -6.26 5.76 11.86
C ILE A 209 -5.11 6.54 11.23
N ALA A 210 -4.99 6.55 9.91
CA ALA A 210 -3.86 7.15 9.21
C ALA A 210 -4.24 7.72 7.84
N ILE A 211 -3.47 8.72 7.39
CA ILE A 211 -3.46 9.19 6.00
C ILE A 211 -2.03 9.18 5.48
N ASP A 212 -1.84 8.55 4.31
CA ASP A 212 -0.61 8.59 3.52
C ASP A 212 -0.70 9.71 2.49
N LEU A 213 0.21 10.69 2.61
CA LEU A 213 0.00 12.01 2.01
C LEU A 213 0.09 12.01 0.47
N LYS A 214 0.93 11.16 -0.12
CA LYS A 214 1.00 10.90 -1.56
C LYS A 214 1.80 9.62 -1.82
N ASN A 215 1.20 8.62 -2.48
CA ASN A 215 1.94 7.47 -3.01
C ASN A 215 3.09 7.90 -3.90
N GLU A 216 4.29 7.44 -3.60
CA GLU A 216 5.48 7.48 -4.43
C GLU A 216 5.78 8.86 -5.03
N PRO A 217 6.25 9.83 -4.24
CA PRO A 217 6.96 10.99 -4.77
C PRO A 217 8.19 10.48 -5.54
N HIS A 218 8.35 10.89 -6.79
CA HIS A 218 9.39 10.34 -7.66
C HIS A 218 9.84 11.30 -8.77
N GLY A 219 10.51 10.80 -9.79
CA GLY A 219 10.94 11.57 -10.94
C GLY A 219 12.35 12.12 -10.78
N LYS A 220 12.80 12.79 -11.83
CA LYS A 220 14.19 13.24 -12.03
C LYS A 220 14.19 14.39 -13.03
N ASN A 221 15.33 15.05 -13.22
CA ASN A 221 15.43 16.18 -14.15
C ASN A 221 15.51 15.73 -15.63
N ASP A 222 14.42 15.12 -16.11
CA ASP A 222 14.19 14.69 -17.51
C ASP A 222 13.06 15.49 -18.20
N GLY A 223 12.35 16.34 -17.46
CA GLY A 223 11.22 17.16 -17.94
C GLY A 223 9.83 16.58 -17.67
N GLN A 224 9.71 15.39 -17.07
CA GLN A 224 8.41 14.78 -16.69
C GLN A 224 7.93 15.22 -15.30
N GLY A 225 8.85 15.74 -14.48
CA GLY A 225 8.61 16.18 -13.10
C GLY A 225 9.54 15.46 -12.12
N MET A 226 9.78 16.07 -10.97
CA MET A 226 10.70 15.54 -9.96
C MET A 226 10.30 16.04 -8.57
N ALA A 227 9.94 15.13 -7.67
CA ALA A 227 9.84 15.40 -6.24
C ALA A 227 11.25 15.54 -5.64
N LYS A 228 11.57 16.69 -5.04
CA LYS A 228 12.86 16.93 -4.36
C LYS A 228 12.72 17.06 -2.84
N TRP A 229 13.84 16.99 -2.12
CA TRP A 229 13.88 17.03 -0.65
C TRP A 229 15.01 17.95 -0.14
N ASP A 230 14.69 19.22 0.10
CA ASP A 230 15.61 20.23 0.66
C ASP A 230 14.86 21.26 1.56
N ASP A 231 15.52 22.34 1.98
CA ASP A 231 14.94 23.40 2.83
C ASP A 231 14.18 24.50 2.05
N SER A 232 14.04 24.37 0.73
CA SER A 232 13.31 25.32 -0.11
C SER A 232 11.80 25.32 0.14
N LYS A 233 11.07 26.16 -0.61
CA LYS A 233 9.61 26.20 -0.62
C LYS A 233 9.05 26.08 -2.04
N ASP A 234 9.80 25.41 -2.91
CA ASP A 234 9.47 25.25 -4.31
C ASP A 234 8.29 24.28 -4.44
N ASP A 235 7.43 24.48 -5.44
CA ASP A 235 6.17 23.72 -5.57
C ASP A 235 6.39 22.20 -5.78
N ASN A 236 7.61 21.77 -6.12
CA ASN A 236 8.01 20.36 -6.24
C ASN A 236 8.86 19.83 -5.06
N ASN A 237 9.04 20.60 -3.98
CA ASN A 237 9.69 20.12 -2.76
C ASN A 237 8.70 19.27 -1.93
N TRP A 238 8.93 17.95 -1.92
CA TRP A 238 8.10 17.00 -1.18
C TRP A 238 8.18 17.20 0.33
N LYS A 239 9.34 17.53 0.89
CA LYS A 239 9.50 17.81 2.33
C LYS A 239 8.61 18.98 2.76
N TYR A 240 8.57 20.04 1.96
CA TYR A 240 7.69 21.20 2.20
C TYR A 240 6.20 20.88 2.00
N ALA A 241 5.90 19.96 1.06
CA ALA A 241 4.54 19.49 0.83
C ALA A 241 4.02 18.56 1.92
N ALA A 242 4.84 17.65 2.44
CA ALA A 242 4.52 16.82 3.60
C ALA A 242 4.19 17.68 4.84
N GLU A 243 4.93 18.79 5.05
CA GLU A 243 4.60 19.76 6.10
C GLU A 243 3.25 20.48 5.86
N ARG A 244 2.93 20.88 4.61
CA ARG A 244 1.63 21.50 4.28
C ARG A 244 0.46 20.51 4.35
N GLY A 245 0.64 19.30 3.84
CA GLY A 245 -0.35 18.22 3.83
C GLY A 245 -0.62 17.69 5.24
N GLY A 246 0.42 17.41 6.01
CA GLY A 246 0.30 17.06 7.43
C GLY A 246 -0.42 18.14 8.23
N ALA A 247 -0.12 19.43 8.00
CA ALA A 247 -0.84 20.52 8.63
C ALA A 247 -2.34 20.59 8.23
N ALA A 248 -2.69 20.22 6.99
CA ALA A 248 -4.08 20.11 6.54
C ALA A 248 -4.82 18.93 7.22
N VAL A 249 -4.16 17.77 7.34
CA VAL A 249 -4.69 16.60 8.06
C VAL A 249 -4.90 16.92 9.55
N MET A 250 -3.90 17.45 10.24
CA MET A 250 -3.97 17.80 11.68
C MET A 250 -5.02 18.87 12.00
N LYS A 251 -5.30 19.76 11.05
CA LYS A 251 -6.39 20.75 11.15
C LYS A 251 -7.79 20.10 11.09
N GLY A 252 -7.94 18.98 10.39
CA GLY A 252 -9.19 18.22 10.30
C GLY A 252 -9.37 17.22 11.44
N ASN A 253 -8.34 16.39 11.70
CA ASN A 253 -8.26 15.48 12.84
C ASN A 253 -6.81 15.40 13.36
N PRO A 254 -6.51 15.90 14.58
CA PRO A 254 -5.17 15.88 15.17
C PRO A 254 -4.75 14.51 15.73
N ASN A 255 -5.64 13.49 15.70
CA ASN A 255 -5.38 12.15 16.23
C ASN A 255 -4.93 11.14 15.16
N LEU A 256 -5.04 11.47 13.87
CA LEU A 256 -4.55 10.62 12.78
C LEU A 256 -3.03 10.48 12.86
N LEU A 257 -2.50 9.37 12.37
CA LEU A 257 -1.10 9.31 11.92
C LEU A 257 -0.98 9.93 10.52
N VAL A 258 0.14 10.61 10.28
CA VAL A 258 0.53 11.19 8.99
C VAL A 258 1.71 10.38 8.47
N MET A 259 1.46 9.56 7.45
CA MET A 259 2.53 8.86 6.76
C MET A 259 3.16 9.78 5.72
N VAL A 260 4.48 9.72 5.63
CA VAL A 260 5.28 10.47 4.66
C VAL A 260 6.25 9.51 3.98
N GLU A 261 6.06 9.27 2.70
CA GLU A 261 6.99 8.50 1.87
C GLU A 261 8.26 9.30 1.54
N GLY A 262 9.26 8.63 0.94
CA GLY A 262 10.50 9.23 0.46
C GLY A 262 10.34 9.89 -0.91
N ASN A 263 11.44 10.10 -1.64
CA ASN A 263 11.40 10.39 -3.08
C ASN A 263 12.17 9.34 -3.92
N GLU A 264 12.35 9.54 -5.24
CA GLU A 264 13.18 8.64 -6.08
C GLU A 264 14.68 8.94 -5.91
N VAL A 265 15.05 10.22 -6.03
CA VAL A 265 16.44 10.67 -6.23
C VAL A 265 16.92 11.64 -5.15
N TYR A 266 18.18 11.51 -4.74
CA TYR A 266 18.87 12.49 -3.89
C TYR A 266 20.24 12.85 -4.51
N PRO A 267 20.58 14.14 -4.72
CA PRO A 267 21.83 14.53 -5.38
C PRO A 267 23.07 14.09 -4.60
N LYS A 268 24.12 13.81 -5.36
CA LYS A 268 25.48 13.56 -4.87
C LYS A 268 26.21 14.87 -4.62
N PHE A 269 25.77 15.61 -3.60
CA PHE A 269 26.34 16.90 -3.24
C PHE A 269 27.85 16.83 -2.95
N GLU A 270 28.36 15.67 -2.52
CA GLU A 270 29.78 15.37 -2.31
C GLU A 270 30.58 15.09 -3.60
N GLU A 271 29.93 14.63 -4.69
CA GLU A 271 30.53 14.59 -6.03
C GLU A 271 30.43 15.96 -6.75
N GLY A 272 29.60 16.87 -6.23
CA GLY A 272 29.41 18.25 -6.74
C GLY A 272 28.12 18.47 -7.53
N GLU A 273 27.18 17.53 -7.43
CA GLU A 273 25.89 17.53 -8.13
C GLU A 273 24.78 18.17 -7.28
N ASP A 274 23.68 18.58 -7.92
CA ASP A 274 22.53 19.22 -7.27
C ASP A 274 21.19 18.80 -7.92
N TRP A 275 20.09 19.51 -7.63
CA TRP A 275 18.76 19.22 -8.18
C TRP A 275 18.59 19.66 -9.65
N ASP A 276 19.45 20.56 -10.17
CA ASP A 276 19.47 20.95 -11.58
C ASP A 276 20.37 20.03 -12.44
N SER A 277 21.14 19.12 -11.81
CA SER A 277 21.85 18.02 -12.49
C SER A 277 20.90 17.22 -13.39
N GLN A 278 21.37 16.87 -14.59
CA GLN A 278 20.52 16.24 -15.62
C GLN A 278 20.27 14.76 -15.35
N ALA A 279 19.05 14.29 -15.64
CA ALA A 279 18.75 12.87 -15.66
C ALA A 279 19.63 12.12 -16.68
N VAL A 280 20.05 10.90 -16.32
CA VAL A 280 21.04 10.16 -17.09
C VAL A 280 20.41 9.30 -18.19
N ASP A 281 20.85 9.54 -19.43
CA ASP A 281 20.75 8.58 -20.51
C ASP A 281 21.77 7.44 -20.24
N TYR A 282 21.29 6.35 -19.66
CA TYR A 282 22.09 5.17 -19.32
C TYR A 282 22.69 4.47 -20.56
N ALA A 283 22.21 4.75 -21.78
CA ALA A 283 22.87 4.30 -23.01
C ALA A 283 24.13 5.12 -23.35
N ARG A 284 24.45 6.18 -22.58
CA ARG A 284 25.63 7.04 -22.75
C ARG A 284 26.55 7.12 -21.53
N TYR A 285 26.01 7.01 -20.31
CA TYR A 285 26.79 7.17 -19.07
C TYR A 285 26.48 6.07 -18.04
N PRO A 286 27.50 5.33 -17.54
CA PRO A 286 27.35 4.27 -16.54
C PRO A 286 27.43 4.79 -15.09
N TRP A 287 27.04 6.05 -14.86
CA TRP A 287 27.09 6.73 -13.56
C TRP A 287 25.90 7.68 -13.47
N SER A 288 25.34 7.81 -12.26
CA SER A 288 24.24 8.71 -11.93
C SER A 288 24.73 9.86 -11.03
N PRO A 289 24.28 11.11 -11.25
CA PRO A 289 24.49 12.25 -10.34
C PRO A 289 23.60 12.18 -9.10
N PHE A 290 22.66 11.24 -9.06
CA PHE A 290 21.78 10.97 -7.93
C PHE A 290 22.07 9.62 -7.29
N TYR A 291 21.97 9.56 -5.97
CA TYR A 291 21.57 8.34 -5.27
C TYR A 291 20.11 8.05 -5.60
N GLY A 292 19.86 7.01 -6.39
CA GLY A 292 18.50 6.51 -6.67
C GLY A 292 18.04 5.49 -5.62
N ALA A 293 16.72 5.41 -5.45
CA ALA A 293 16.01 4.43 -4.64
C ALA A 293 14.84 3.83 -5.44
N TRP A 294 14.00 3.03 -4.79
CA TRP A 294 12.61 2.91 -5.22
C TRP A 294 11.88 4.26 -5.16
N TRP A 295 10.83 4.42 -5.94
CA TRP A 295 9.89 5.53 -5.76
C TRP A 295 9.31 5.46 -4.33
N GLY A 296 9.13 6.59 -3.65
CA GLY A 296 8.80 6.60 -2.21
C GLY A 296 9.89 6.03 -1.26
N GLY A 297 11.04 5.60 -1.76
CA GLY A 297 12.06 4.87 -0.98
C GLY A 297 13.22 5.71 -0.44
N ASN A 298 13.42 6.95 -0.91
CA ASN A 298 14.60 7.76 -0.57
C ASN A 298 14.31 8.80 0.53
N PHE A 299 14.92 8.61 1.70
CA PHE A 299 14.86 9.52 2.85
C PHE A 299 16.25 10.10 3.17
N ARG A 300 17.23 10.05 2.26
CA ARG A 300 18.55 10.68 2.49
C ARG A 300 18.42 12.14 2.91
N GLY A 301 17.52 12.89 2.28
CA GLY A 301 17.21 14.28 2.64
C GLY A 301 16.58 14.46 4.03
N ALA A 302 15.92 13.43 4.58
CA ALA A 302 15.35 13.49 5.93
C ALA A 302 16.41 13.36 7.04
N ARG A 303 17.67 13.04 6.71
CA ARG A 303 18.79 13.09 7.68
C ARG A 303 19.06 14.53 8.14
N ASP A 304 19.05 15.48 7.19
CA ASP A 304 19.35 16.91 7.42
C ASP A 304 18.10 17.79 7.46
N TYR A 305 17.06 17.42 6.70
CA TYR A 305 15.80 18.16 6.56
C TYR A 305 14.59 17.29 6.93
N PRO A 306 14.45 16.83 8.20
CA PRO A 306 13.27 16.08 8.62
C PRO A 306 11.97 16.90 8.48
N VAL A 307 10.85 16.22 8.28
CA VAL A 307 9.50 16.83 8.27
C VAL A 307 9.10 17.26 9.69
N ASN A 308 8.57 18.47 9.81
CA ASN A 308 8.18 19.08 11.08
C ASN A 308 6.66 19.39 11.11
N LEU A 309 5.91 18.62 11.89
CA LEU A 309 4.48 18.80 12.13
C LEU A 309 4.18 19.67 13.37
N GLY A 310 5.19 20.36 13.92
CA GLY A 310 5.03 21.30 15.03
C GLY A 310 4.66 20.61 16.34
N GLU A 311 3.52 20.97 16.92
CA GLU A 311 3.02 20.33 18.14
C GLU A 311 2.48 18.91 17.92
N HIS A 312 2.24 18.52 16.65
CA HIS A 312 1.76 17.19 16.25
C HIS A 312 2.90 16.25 15.81
N GLN A 313 4.15 16.49 16.21
CA GLN A 313 5.29 15.68 15.77
C GLN A 313 5.17 14.18 16.14
N SER A 314 4.39 13.83 17.18
CA SER A 314 4.06 12.45 17.52
C SER A 314 3.21 11.73 16.48
N GLN A 315 2.61 12.44 15.52
CA GLN A 315 1.78 11.84 14.48
C GLN A 315 2.58 11.51 13.20
N LEU A 316 3.83 11.95 13.09
CA LEU A 316 4.67 11.68 11.91
C LEU A 316 5.24 10.26 11.94
N VAL A 317 5.01 9.51 10.86
CA VAL A 317 5.65 8.22 10.58
C VAL A 317 6.22 8.27 9.16
N TYR A 318 7.43 7.76 8.95
CA TYR A 318 8.00 7.65 7.61
C TYR A 318 7.61 6.31 6.96
N SER A 319 7.23 6.37 5.68
CA SER A 319 6.58 5.27 4.96
C SER A 319 7.38 4.85 3.71
N PRO A 320 8.51 4.12 3.84
CA PRO A 320 9.24 3.64 2.68
C PRO A 320 8.45 2.64 1.84
N HIS A 321 8.69 2.65 0.54
CA HIS A 321 8.38 1.54 -0.36
C HIS A 321 9.66 0.77 -0.72
N ASP A 322 9.57 -0.55 -0.84
CA ASP A 322 10.69 -1.39 -1.27
C ASP A 322 10.18 -2.58 -2.09
N TYR A 323 10.76 -2.76 -3.28
CA TYR A 323 10.38 -3.81 -4.23
C TYR A 323 11.57 -4.72 -4.61
N GLY A 324 11.23 -5.84 -5.26
CA GLY A 324 12.18 -6.87 -5.68
C GLY A 324 12.61 -6.79 -7.15
N PRO A 325 13.52 -7.67 -7.60
CA PRO A 325 14.08 -7.65 -8.95
C PRO A 325 13.07 -7.84 -10.09
N LEU A 326 11.85 -8.33 -9.82
CA LEU A 326 10.80 -8.47 -10.84
C LEU A 326 10.03 -7.18 -11.14
N VAL A 327 10.09 -6.18 -10.26
CA VAL A 327 9.56 -4.83 -10.56
C VAL A 327 10.62 -4.03 -11.33
N TRP A 328 11.89 -4.09 -10.88
CA TRP A 328 13.04 -3.58 -11.64
C TRP A 328 14.35 -4.24 -11.22
N GLU A 329 15.21 -4.59 -12.19
CA GLU A 329 16.55 -5.15 -11.94
C GLU A 329 17.55 -4.04 -11.54
N GLN A 330 17.42 -3.57 -10.30
CA GLN A 330 18.32 -2.60 -9.68
C GLN A 330 19.76 -3.16 -9.55
N GLU A 331 20.77 -2.28 -9.60
CA GLU A 331 22.19 -2.67 -9.56
C GLU A 331 22.59 -3.47 -8.30
N TRP A 332 21.94 -3.22 -7.15
CA TRP A 332 22.19 -3.97 -5.92
C TRP A 332 21.75 -5.45 -5.98
N PHE A 333 20.88 -5.82 -6.93
CA PHE A 333 20.51 -7.22 -7.20
C PHE A 333 21.46 -7.94 -8.18
N LYS A 334 22.37 -7.25 -8.87
CA LYS A 334 23.24 -7.82 -9.93
C LYS A 334 24.47 -8.56 -9.37
N LYS A 335 24.26 -9.25 -8.25
CA LYS A 335 25.22 -10.04 -7.46
C LYS A 335 24.47 -10.96 -6.51
N ASP A 336 25.16 -11.87 -5.82
CA ASP A 336 24.53 -12.65 -4.74
C ASP A 336 24.22 -11.74 -3.53
N PHE A 337 23.05 -11.13 -3.56
CA PHE A 337 22.60 -10.22 -2.51
C PHE A 337 22.17 -10.96 -1.24
N THR A 338 22.44 -10.32 -0.10
CA THR A 338 22.08 -10.75 1.25
C THR A 338 21.52 -9.56 2.01
N ARG A 339 20.97 -9.75 3.23
CA ARG A 339 20.56 -8.62 4.08
C ARG A 339 21.68 -7.59 4.26
N GLN A 340 22.92 -8.04 4.49
CA GLN A 340 24.03 -7.12 4.73
C GLN A 340 24.35 -6.31 3.48
N THR A 341 24.42 -6.93 2.29
CA THR A 341 24.67 -6.15 1.07
C THR A 341 23.51 -5.20 0.77
N LEU A 342 22.25 -5.63 0.93
CA LEU A 342 21.10 -4.74 0.74
C LEU A 342 21.15 -3.54 1.71
N LEU A 343 21.58 -3.73 2.96
CA LEU A 343 21.86 -2.63 3.90
C LEU A 343 23.02 -1.74 3.42
N ASP A 344 24.16 -2.32 3.06
CA ASP A 344 25.39 -1.60 2.66
C ASP A 344 25.23 -0.83 1.34
N ASP A 345 24.49 -1.37 0.38
CA ASP A 345 24.32 -0.85 -0.99
C ASP A 345 23.18 0.17 -1.09
N TYR A 346 22.10 -0.01 -0.33
CA TYR A 346 20.83 0.68 -0.58
C TYR A 346 20.03 1.00 0.70
N TRP A 347 19.56 0.00 1.44
CA TRP A 347 18.55 0.16 2.50
C TRP A 347 19.02 1.06 3.64
N TYR A 348 20.25 0.90 4.18
CA TYR A 348 20.68 1.63 5.38
C TYR A 348 20.56 3.14 5.17
N ASP A 349 21.18 3.65 4.12
CA ASP A 349 21.21 5.07 3.86
C ASP A 349 19.89 5.64 3.32
N SER A 350 19.12 4.83 2.60
CA SER A 350 17.89 5.29 1.94
C SER A 350 16.74 5.40 2.93
N TRP A 351 16.54 4.40 3.80
CA TRP A 351 15.43 4.41 4.76
C TRP A 351 15.72 3.73 6.10
N ALA A 352 16.49 2.63 6.12
CA ALA A 352 16.61 1.79 7.31
C ALA A 352 17.38 2.43 8.48
N TYR A 353 18.18 3.49 8.24
CA TYR A 353 18.76 4.29 9.31
C TYR A 353 17.69 4.90 10.24
N LEU A 354 16.47 5.17 9.75
CA LEU A 354 15.42 5.78 10.56
C LEU A 354 15.01 4.90 11.75
N ILE A 355 14.95 3.59 11.54
CA ILE A 355 14.63 2.61 12.59
C ILE A 355 15.90 2.16 13.35
N GLU A 356 17.04 1.98 12.67
CA GLU A 356 18.31 1.56 13.31
C GLU A 356 18.89 2.65 14.24
N GLU A 357 18.78 3.92 13.86
CA GLU A 357 19.19 5.08 14.69
C GLU A 357 18.08 5.55 15.65
N LYS A 358 16.92 4.85 15.70
CA LYS A 358 15.72 5.22 16.49
C LYS A 358 15.25 6.68 16.29
N LYS A 359 15.23 7.13 15.04
CA LYS A 359 14.75 8.46 14.64
C LYS A 359 13.24 8.50 14.36
N SER A 360 12.66 7.40 13.87
CA SER A 360 11.23 7.27 13.59
C SER A 360 10.86 5.78 13.48
N PRO A 361 9.66 5.36 13.89
CA PRO A 361 9.11 4.09 13.43
C PRO A 361 8.92 4.13 11.91
N LEU A 362 8.92 2.96 11.28
CA LEU A 362 8.70 2.83 9.84
C LEU A 362 7.45 2.01 9.55
N LEU A 363 6.75 2.40 8.49
CA LEU A 363 5.71 1.61 7.83
C LEU A 363 6.20 1.31 6.41
N MET A 364 6.48 0.05 6.08
CA MET A 364 6.75 -0.36 4.69
C MET A 364 5.43 -0.32 3.92
N GLY A 365 5.13 0.83 3.30
CA GLY A 365 3.83 1.16 2.69
C GLY A 365 3.46 0.20 1.56
N GLU A 366 4.45 -0.21 0.79
CA GLU A 366 4.35 -1.27 -0.20
C GLU A 366 5.61 -2.15 -0.19
N TRP A 367 5.37 -3.45 -0.14
CA TRP A 367 6.33 -4.50 -0.48
C TRP A 367 5.56 -5.67 -1.09
N GLY A 368 6.04 -6.25 -2.19
CA GLY A 368 5.26 -7.21 -2.96
C GLY A 368 6.02 -7.89 -4.09
N GLY A 369 5.37 -8.87 -4.73
CA GLY A 369 5.95 -9.55 -5.89
C GLY A 369 5.36 -10.93 -6.19
N PHE A 370 5.74 -11.45 -7.36
CA PHE A 370 5.54 -12.86 -7.70
C PHE A 370 6.60 -13.75 -7.02
N ILE A 371 6.18 -14.97 -6.67
CA ILE A 371 7.05 -16.04 -6.12
C ILE A 371 6.83 -17.40 -6.81
N ASP A 372 5.97 -17.43 -7.84
CA ASP A 372 5.70 -18.64 -8.60
C ASP A 372 6.82 -18.93 -9.59
N LYS A 373 7.05 -20.22 -9.88
CA LYS A 373 8.18 -20.69 -10.71
C LYS A 373 8.07 -20.34 -12.21
N GLU A 374 6.97 -19.73 -12.64
CA GLU A 374 6.81 -19.24 -14.01
C GLU A 374 7.34 -17.81 -14.15
N LYS A 375 7.16 -16.97 -13.12
CA LYS A 375 7.58 -15.56 -13.10
C LYS A 375 8.82 -15.27 -12.25
N ASP A 376 9.09 -16.04 -11.20
CA ASP A 376 10.34 -16.06 -10.44
C ASP A 376 11.12 -17.37 -10.70
N PRO A 377 11.66 -17.60 -11.92
CA PRO A 377 12.33 -18.85 -12.28
C PRO A 377 13.71 -19.03 -11.61
N THR A 378 14.31 -17.96 -11.08
CA THR A 378 15.57 -18.04 -10.32
C THR A 378 15.32 -18.19 -8.81
N GLY A 379 14.20 -17.67 -8.30
CA GLY A 379 13.89 -17.61 -6.87
C GLY A 379 14.43 -16.33 -6.19
N ASP A 380 14.97 -15.38 -6.96
CA ASP A 380 15.58 -14.16 -6.41
C ASP A 380 14.53 -13.19 -5.88
N ASN A 381 13.33 -13.14 -6.47
CA ASN A 381 12.27 -12.27 -5.93
C ASN A 381 11.76 -12.83 -4.58
N THR A 382 11.52 -14.13 -4.53
CA THR A 382 11.19 -14.88 -3.30
C THR A 382 12.28 -14.71 -2.22
N LYS A 383 13.56 -14.71 -2.62
CA LYS A 383 14.72 -14.47 -1.75
C LYS A 383 14.72 -13.05 -1.19
N TRP A 384 14.52 -12.01 -2.02
CA TRP A 384 14.40 -10.63 -1.55
C TRP A 384 13.20 -10.44 -0.60
N MET A 385 12.01 -10.92 -0.97
CA MET A 385 10.80 -10.85 -0.13
C MET A 385 11.03 -11.52 1.23
N THR A 386 11.70 -12.67 1.26
CA THR A 386 12.08 -13.36 2.50
C THR A 386 13.04 -12.54 3.35
N ILE A 387 14.08 -11.95 2.75
CA ILE A 387 15.08 -11.14 3.47
C ILE A 387 14.45 -9.88 4.07
N LEU A 388 13.58 -9.19 3.32
CA LEU A 388 12.88 -7.98 3.78
C LEU A 388 11.88 -8.32 4.88
N ARG A 389 11.02 -9.32 4.68
CA ARG A 389 10.08 -9.81 5.71
C ARG A 389 10.79 -10.12 7.03
N ASP A 390 11.87 -10.88 6.97
CA ASP A 390 12.62 -11.28 8.17
C ASP A 390 13.34 -10.10 8.84
N TYR A 391 13.64 -9.03 8.09
CA TYR A 391 14.17 -7.78 8.63
C TYR A 391 13.07 -6.96 9.31
N MET A 392 11.87 -6.87 8.69
CA MET A 392 10.72 -6.18 9.29
C MET A 392 10.24 -6.85 10.58
N ILE A 393 10.25 -8.19 10.64
CA ILE A 393 9.99 -8.95 11.88
C ILE A 393 11.03 -8.60 12.96
N GLU A 394 12.32 -8.58 12.63
CA GLU A 394 13.39 -8.28 13.60
C GLU A 394 13.31 -6.86 14.15
N LYS A 395 12.99 -5.87 13.30
CA LYS A 395 12.94 -4.45 13.65
C LYS A 395 11.56 -3.96 14.08
N ARG A 396 10.53 -4.83 14.08
CA ARG A 396 9.11 -4.50 14.29
C ARG A 396 8.62 -3.36 13.37
N ILE A 397 9.10 -3.35 12.13
CA ILE A 397 8.66 -2.40 11.10
C ILE A 397 7.20 -2.72 10.77
N HIS A 398 6.32 -1.72 10.80
CA HIS A 398 4.94 -1.83 10.37
C HIS A 398 4.92 -2.05 8.85
N HIS A 399 3.90 -2.67 8.27
CA HIS A 399 3.87 -2.87 6.82
C HIS A 399 2.47 -3.07 6.25
N THR A 400 2.34 -2.76 4.96
CA THR A 400 1.22 -3.16 4.12
C THR A 400 1.75 -3.87 2.86
N PHE A 401 1.28 -5.10 2.65
CA PHE A 401 1.68 -5.94 1.53
C PHE A 401 0.97 -5.54 0.23
N TRP A 402 1.75 -5.29 -0.84
CA TRP A 402 1.23 -5.03 -2.18
C TRP A 402 1.06 -6.35 -2.97
N CYS A 403 -0.16 -6.78 -3.28
CA CYS A 403 -1.46 -6.24 -2.87
C CYS A 403 -2.43 -7.37 -2.50
N PHE A 404 -3.61 -7.01 -1.99
CA PHE A 404 -4.73 -7.95 -1.86
C PHE A 404 -5.25 -8.39 -3.24
N ASN A 405 -5.37 -7.42 -4.16
CA ASN A 405 -5.81 -7.58 -5.54
C ASN A 405 -4.98 -8.61 -6.33
N GLU A 406 -5.58 -9.41 -7.21
CA GLU A 406 -4.79 -10.23 -8.15
C GLU A 406 -4.24 -9.43 -9.33
N ASN A 407 -4.87 -8.29 -9.68
CA ASN A 407 -4.70 -7.61 -10.97
C ASN A 407 -3.58 -6.55 -11.01
N SER A 408 -2.62 -6.58 -10.09
CA SER A 408 -1.33 -5.89 -10.28
C SER A 408 -0.47 -6.65 -11.31
N GLY A 409 0.12 -5.93 -12.26
CA GLY A 409 0.74 -6.54 -13.45
C GLY A 409 2.13 -7.16 -13.23
N ASP A 410 2.86 -6.63 -12.26
CA ASP A 410 4.27 -6.92 -11.94
C ASP A 410 4.45 -7.67 -10.61
N THR A 411 3.45 -7.63 -9.71
CA THR A 411 3.46 -8.41 -8.46
C THR A 411 2.35 -9.47 -8.36
N GLY A 412 1.25 -9.29 -9.08
CA GLY A 412 -0.04 -9.89 -8.69
C GLY A 412 -0.37 -9.54 -7.23
N GLY A 413 -1.09 -10.42 -6.52
CA GLY A 413 -1.31 -10.23 -5.09
C GLY A 413 -1.72 -11.50 -4.37
N LEU A 414 -2.42 -11.32 -3.24
CA LEU A 414 -2.84 -12.38 -2.31
C LEU A 414 -4.07 -13.15 -2.80
N LEU A 415 -4.86 -12.59 -3.72
CA LEU A 415 -5.94 -13.28 -4.43
C LEU A 415 -5.54 -13.72 -5.84
N THR A 416 -6.32 -14.65 -6.38
CA THR A 416 -6.18 -15.28 -7.70
C THR A 416 -7.55 -15.73 -8.23
N ASN A 417 -7.58 -16.17 -9.50
CA ASN A 417 -8.70 -16.84 -10.15
C ASN A 417 -9.98 -15.98 -10.20
N ASP A 418 -9.86 -14.74 -10.71
CA ASP A 418 -10.94 -13.73 -10.74
C ASP A 418 -11.47 -13.43 -9.32
N PHE A 419 -10.53 -13.13 -8.41
CA PHE A 419 -10.71 -12.83 -6.99
C PHE A 419 -11.37 -13.95 -6.16
N GLN A 420 -11.53 -15.17 -6.68
CA GLN A 420 -12.25 -16.24 -5.97
C GLN A 420 -11.37 -17.01 -4.97
N ASP A 421 -10.06 -17.18 -5.22
CA ASP A 421 -9.17 -18.07 -4.44
C ASP A 421 -7.92 -17.32 -3.92
N TRP A 422 -7.43 -17.67 -2.73
CA TRP A 422 -6.18 -17.12 -2.17
C TRP A 422 -4.92 -17.78 -2.76
N ASP A 423 -3.87 -16.99 -2.99
CA ASP A 423 -2.50 -17.45 -3.23
C ASP A 423 -1.92 -17.98 -1.91
N VAL A 424 -2.11 -19.28 -1.65
CA VAL A 424 -1.69 -19.94 -0.41
C VAL A 424 -0.18 -19.88 -0.21
N ASP A 425 0.62 -20.02 -1.28
CA ASP A 425 2.09 -20.01 -1.17
C ASP A 425 2.58 -18.59 -0.82
N LYS A 426 1.98 -17.54 -1.41
CA LYS A 426 2.30 -16.13 -1.10
C LYS A 426 1.78 -15.72 0.28
N TYR A 427 0.59 -16.16 0.68
CA TYR A 427 0.07 -15.93 2.02
C TYR A 427 0.95 -16.57 3.09
N GLU A 428 1.35 -17.85 2.96
CA GLU A 428 2.25 -18.49 3.94
C GLU A 428 3.68 -17.87 3.92
N LEU A 429 4.08 -17.17 2.86
CA LEU A 429 5.28 -16.31 2.89
C LEU A 429 5.07 -15.06 3.75
N VAL A 430 3.93 -14.37 3.64
CA VAL A 430 3.65 -13.10 4.35
C VAL A 430 3.30 -13.31 5.83
N LYS A 431 2.52 -14.34 6.12
CA LYS A 431 1.95 -14.71 7.44
C LYS A 431 2.91 -14.69 8.65
N PRO A 432 4.22 -15.04 8.55
CA PRO A 432 5.18 -14.87 9.64
C PRO A 432 5.39 -13.42 10.09
N ALA A 433 5.04 -12.43 9.25
CA ALA A 433 5.08 -11.00 9.56
C ALA A 433 3.72 -10.41 9.95
N LEU A 434 2.69 -11.22 10.18
CA LEU A 434 1.39 -10.74 10.69
C LEU A 434 1.34 -10.81 12.21
N TRP A 435 0.76 -9.81 12.87
CA TRP A 435 0.86 -9.68 14.33
C TRP A 435 0.07 -10.78 15.05
N GLN A 436 0.81 -11.67 15.73
CA GLN A 436 0.30 -12.84 16.43
C GLN A 436 0.74 -12.90 17.89
N ASP A 437 -0.06 -13.54 18.74
CA ASP A 437 0.34 -13.95 20.10
C ASP A 437 1.15 -15.26 20.11
N GLU A 438 1.61 -15.69 21.29
CA GLU A 438 2.37 -16.94 21.46
C GLU A 438 1.57 -18.23 21.11
N ASN A 439 0.25 -18.12 20.92
CA ASN A 439 -0.66 -19.21 20.56
C ASN A 439 -1.05 -19.18 19.07
N GLY A 440 -0.56 -18.22 18.28
CA GLY A 440 -0.94 -18.03 16.88
C GLY A 440 -2.33 -17.39 16.69
N LYS A 441 -2.79 -16.58 17.66
CA LYS A 441 -3.97 -15.72 17.50
C LYS A 441 -3.56 -14.39 16.89
N PHE A 442 -4.25 -13.95 15.84
CA PHE A 442 -4.02 -12.65 15.22
C PHE A 442 -4.55 -11.50 16.11
N ILE A 443 -3.88 -10.35 16.08
CA ILE A 443 -4.15 -9.24 17.00
C ILE A 443 -4.71 -8.05 16.19
N SER A 444 -5.94 -7.65 16.53
CA SER A 444 -6.52 -6.40 16.02
C SER A 444 -5.82 -5.18 16.65
N LEU A 445 -5.87 -4.05 15.94
CA LEU A 445 -5.50 -2.73 16.46
C LEU A 445 -6.64 -2.12 17.31
N ASP A 446 -7.82 -2.74 17.32
CA ASP A 446 -9.02 -2.31 18.05
C ASP A 446 -9.03 -2.84 19.49
N HIS A 447 -9.36 -2.01 20.48
CA HIS A 447 -9.42 -2.41 21.88
C HIS A 447 -10.53 -3.40 22.19
N GLN A 448 -11.65 -3.37 21.46
CA GLN A 448 -12.89 -4.04 21.84
C GLN A 448 -13.30 -5.13 20.82
N VAL A 449 -13.13 -4.86 19.53
CA VAL A 449 -13.39 -5.78 18.42
C VAL A 449 -12.21 -6.73 18.25
N LYS A 450 -12.49 -7.96 17.83
CA LYS A 450 -11.47 -8.98 17.57
C LYS A 450 -11.22 -9.06 16.08
N LEU A 451 -9.99 -9.41 15.68
CA LEU A 451 -9.69 -9.54 14.26
C LEU A 451 -10.45 -10.73 13.65
N GLY A 452 -11.37 -10.43 12.73
CA GLY A 452 -12.11 -11.41 11.95
C GLY A 452 -13.19 -12.20 12.71
N GLN A 453 -13.94 -12.99 11.95
CA GLN A 453 -15.11 -13.77 12.42
C GLN A 453 -14.78 -15.26 12.63
N GLY A 454 -13.67 -15.76 12.06
CA GLY A 454 -13.22 -17.15 12.15
C GLY A 454 -12.79 -17.60 13.55
N GLY A 455 -12.73 -16.69 14.52
CA GLY A 455 -12.38 -16.98 15.92
C GLY A 455 -10.89 -17.26 16.16
N ASN A 456 -10.05 -16.94 15.17
CA ASN A 456 -8.59 -16.96 15.26
C ASN A 456 -7.97 -15.60 15.63
N GLY A 457 -8.71 -14.49 15.65
CA GLY A 457 -8.25 -13.23 16.22
C GLY A 457 -8.61 -12.97 17.69
N ILE A 458 -7.97 -11.94 18.24
CA ILE A 458 -8.26 -11.30 19.54
C ILE A 458 -8.23 -9.77 19.39
N SER A 459 -8.74 -9.04 20.39
CA SER A 459 -8.65 -7.58 20.46
C SER A 459 -7.34 -7.14 21.12
N LEU A 460 -6.98 -5.86 20.96
CA LEU A 460 -5.81 -5.26 21.59
C LEU A 460 -5.88 -5.34 23.13
N SER A 461 -7.07 -5.15 23.72
CA SER A 461 -7.29 -5.32 25.16
C SER A 461 -7.16 -6.78 25.62
N ASP A 462 -7.62 -7.75 24.83
CA ASP A 462 -7.45 -9.18 25.15
C ASP A 462 -5.96 -9.55 25.18
N TYR A 463 -5.17 -9.05 24.22
CA TYR A 463 -3.72 -9.25 24.14
C TYR A 463 -3.00 -8.66 25.36
N TYR A 464 -3.21 -7.37 25.67
CA TYR A 464 -2.50 -6.72 26.78
C TYR A 464 -3.02 -7.10 28.17
N SER A 465 -4.31 -7.44 28.33
CA SER A 465 -4.83 -7.93 29.61
C SER A 465 -4.32 -9.34 29.97
N GLY A 466 -3.90 -10.14 28.96
CA GLY A 466 -3.14 -11.37 29.18
C GLY A 466 -1.73 -11.15 29.75
N GLY A 467 -1.18 -9.93 29.63
CA GLY A 467 0.25 -9.65 29.74
C GLY A 467 0.65 -8.46 30.62
N SER A 468 0.22 -8.41 31.88
CA SER A 468 0.91 -7.66 32.97
C SER A 468 1.29 -6.18 32.70
N LEU A 469 0.32 -5.30 32.52
CA LEU A 469 -0.04 -4.24 33.50
C LEU A 469 -1.16 -3.33 32.98
N ALA A 470 -1.94 -2.76 33.89
CA ALA A 470 -2.90 -1.71 33.54
C ALA A 470 -2.16 -0.34 33.43
N PRO A 471 -2.44 0.46 32.39
CA PRO A 471 -1.75 1.72 32.13
C PRO A 471 -2.14 2.82 33.12
N THR A 472 -1.24 3.78 33.35
CA THR A 472 -1.54 5.04 34.04
C THR A 472 -1.25 6.20 33.09
N PRO A 473 -2.26 6.96 32.63
CA PRO A 473 -2.06 7.98 31.62
C PRO A 473 -1.15 9.10 32.15
N THR A 474 0.00 9.27 31.51
CA THR A 474 1.02 10.26 31.90
C THR A 474 1.30 11.17 30.72
N SER A 475 0.78 12.40 30.78
CA SER A 475 0.99 13.41 29.73
C SER A 475 2.46 13.84 29.67
N PRO A 476 3.11 13.78 28.49
CA PRO A 476 4.48 14.24 28.33
C PRO A 476 4.55 15.77 28.30
N ALA A 477 5.55 16.33 28.96
CA ALA A 477 5.92 17.74 28.88
C ALA A 477 7.45 17.85 28.69
N PRO A 478 7.95 18.73 27.81
CA PRO A 478 9.28 18.59 27.22
C PRO A 478 10.43 18.92 28.17
N THR A 479 11.58 18.27 27.97
CA THR A 479 12.88 18.63 28.56
C THR A 479 13.98 18.50 27.50
N ALA A 480 14.99 19.38 27.57
CA ALA A 480 15.91 19.64 26.47
C ALA A 480 17.15 18.72 26.39
N ALA A 481 17.72 18.63 25.20
CA ALA A 481 18.95 17.88 24.90
C ALA A 481 20.24 18.49 25.49
N PRO A 482 21.27 17.66 25.71
CA PRO A 482 22.65 18.15 25.74
C PRO A 482 23.68 17.27 24.97
N THR A 483 24.30 17.90 23.96
CA THR A 483 25.74 17.80 23.58
C THR A 483 26.41 16.45 23.24
N GLU A 484 26.84 16.37 21.99
CA GLU A 484 27.94 15.57 21.39
C GLU A 484 29.31 15.73 22.10
N PRO A 485 30.20 14.70 22.00
CA PRO A 485 31.65 14.89 22.12
C PRO A 485 32.49 14.23 20.99
N GLU A 486 32.93 15.07 20.05
CA GLU A 486 34.22 15.12 19.29
C GLU A 486 35.08 13.85 19.04
N VAL A 487 35.56 13.71 17.79
CA VAL A 487 36.31 12.56 17.22
C VAL A 487 37.85 12.68 17.37
N LYS A 488 38.57 11.53 17.47
CA LYS A 488 39.94 11.43 16.89
C LYS A 488 40.36 10.02 16.39
N PRO A 489 41.25 9.91 15.37
CA PRO A 489 41.51 8.66 14.62
C PRO A 489 42.90 8.01 14.83
N ALA A 490 43.07 6.79 14.29
CA ALA A 490 44.34 6.13 13.93
C ALA A 490 44.07 5.17 12.74
N GLU A 491 44.61 5.40 11.54
CA GLU A 491 45.91 4.92 11.01
C GLU A 491 45.97 3.44 10.57
N THR A 492 45.67 3.24 9.29
CA THR A 492 46.23 2.30 8.29
C THR A 492 47.22 1.20 8.69
N THR A 493 47.05 0.00 8.10
CA THR A 493 48.14 -0.89 7.64
C THR A 493 47.68 -1.59 6.35
N ALA A 494 48.59 -2.02 5.46
CA ALA A 494 48.25 -2.36 4.07
C ALA A 494 48.90 -3.64 3.51
N THR A 495 48.26 -4.18 2.45
CA THR A 495 48.78 -5.09 1.40
C THR A 495 49.29 -6.50 1.82
N PRO A 496 49.46 -7.50 0.91
CA PRO A 496 49.60 -7.42 -0.56
C PRO A 496 48.63 -8.24 -1.42
N GLU A 497 48.83 -8.09 -2.73
CA GLU A 497 48.05 -8.62 -3.87
C GLU A 497 48.19 -10.13 -4.08
N THR A 498 47.30 -10.72 -4.90
CA THR A 498 47.72 -11.68 -5.94
C THR A 498 46.82 -11.55 -7.17
N THR A 499 47.35 -11.79 -8.37
CA THR A 499 46.73 -11.47 -9.68
C THR A 499 46.49 -12.72 -10.53
N ALA A 500 45.47 -12.68 -11.41
CA ALA A 500 45.59 -12.91 -12.88
C ALA A 500 44.58 -13.86 -13.57
N ALA A 501 44.31 -13.50 -14.84
CA ALA A 501 44.03 -14.38 -16.00
C ALA A 501 42.61 -14.92 -16.27
N GLU A 502 41.82 -14.09 -16.97
CA GLU A 502 40.94 -14.48 -18.09
C GLU A 502 41.72 -14.37 -19.44
N PRO A 503 41.14 -14.55 -20.66
CA PRO A 503 39.94 -15.28 -21.12
C PRO A 503 40.23 -16.21 -22.35
N THR A 504 39.22 -16.73 -23.05
CA THR A 504 39.27 -16.86 -24.54
C THR A 504 37.91 -17.10 -25.22
N ASN A 505 37.72 -16.49 -26.40
CA ASN A 505 36.49 -16.52 -27.21
C ASN A 505 36.37 -17.72 -28.15
N SER A 506 35.17 -17.93 -28.73
CA SER A 506 35.02 -18.29 -30.16
C SER A 506 33.64 -17.90 -30.73
N THR A 507 33.63 -17.36 -31.95
CA THR A 507 32.44 -16.89 -32.68
C THR A 507 32.15 -17.76 -33.92
N ASN A 508 30.99 -17.60 -34.57
CA ASN A 508 30.82 -17.89 -36.00
C ASN A 508 29.55 -17.23 -36.58
N ALA A 509 29.59 -16.87 -37.87
CA ALA A 509 28.46 -16.27 -38.61
C ALA A 509 28.56 -16.55 -40.13
N ALA A 510 27.42 -16.62 -40.83
CA ALA A 510 27.31 -16.69 -42.30
C ALA A 510 25.90 -16.21 -42.75
N THR A 511 25.74 -15.84 -44.03
CA THR A 511 24.70 -14.86 -44.48
C THR A 511 23.70 -15.35 -45.56
N PRO A 512 22.51 -14.71 -45.68
CA PRO A 512 21.47 -14.94 -46.72
C PRO A 512 21.68 -14.00 -47.95
N PRO A 513 20.94 -14.11 -49.09
CA PRO A 513 19.53 -13.65 -49.26
C PRO A 513 18.78 -14.50 -50.35
N PRO A 514 17.83 -14.05 -51.21
CA PRO A 514 16.93 -12.87 -51.21
C PRO A 514 15.44 -13.11 -51.61
N SER A 515 14.50 -12.36 -51.03
CA SER A 515 13.50 -11.56 -51.80
C SER A 515 12.81 -10.53 -50.91
N GLU A 516 12.67 -9.28 -51.37
CA GLU A 516 12.08 -8.19 -50.59
C GLU A 516 10.55 -8.33 -50.45
N ALA A 517 10.07 -8.37 -49.21
CA ALA A 517 8.69 -8.01 -48.89
C ALA A 517 8.65 -6.53 -48.49
N VAL A 518 7.58 -5.82 -48.86
CA VAL A 518 7.40 -4.41 -48.45
C VAL A 518 7.02 -4.41 -46.97
N LYS A 519 7.99 -4.12 -46.10
CA LYS A 519 7.74 -3.86 -44.67
C LYS A 519 6.97 -2.55 -44.55
N THR A 520 5.79 -2.61 -43.95
CA THR A 520 5.07 -1.45 -43.42
C THR A 520 5.32 -1.47 -41.91
N PRO A 521 6.28 -0.71 -41.36
CA PRO A 521 6.59 -0.77 -39.93
C PRO A 521 5.33 -0.47 -39.10
N GLY A 522 5.03 -1.34 -38.14
CA GLY A 522 3.89 -1.20 -37.23
C GLY A 522 2.52 -1.63 -37.76
N ASP A 523 2.37 -2.03 -39.03
CA ASP A 523 1.15 -2.66 -39.57
C ASP A 523 1.18 -4.17 -39.23
N VAL A 524 0.87 -4.48 -37.97
CA VAL A 524 0.96 -5.84 -37.39
C VAL A 524 -0.24 -6.68 -37.78
N ASN A 525 -1.42 -6.06 -37.83
CA ASN A 525 -2.69 -6.73 -38.13
C ASN A 525 -2.94 -6.91 -39.65
N LEU A 526 -2.12 -6.26 -40.50
CA LEU A 526 -2.19 -6.26 -41.97
C LEU A 526 -3.45 -5.60 -42.54
N ASP A 527 -4.04 -4.64 -41.83
CA ASP A 527 -5.17 -3.82 -42.30
C ASP A 527 -4.73 -2.60 -43.13
N GLY A 528 -3.43 -2.30 -43.17
CA GLY A 528 -2.84 -1.21 -43.96
C GLY A 528 -2.84 0.15 -43.25
N LYS A 529 -2.98 0.15 -41.92
CA LYS A 529 -2.79 1.29 -41.02
C LYS A 529 -1.72 0.94 -39.99
N ILE A 530 -1.35 1.93 -39.17
CA ILE A 530 -0.48 1.76 -38.01
C ILE A 530 -1.23 2.43 -36.87
N ASN A 531 -1.77 1.64 -35.94
CA ASN A 531 -2.64 2.17 -34.87
C ASN A 531 -2.69 1.28 -33.63
N VAL A 532 -3.38 1.72 -32.57
CA VAL A 532 -3.61 0.93 -31.34
C VAL A 532 -4.07 -0.52 -31.57
N SER A 533 -4.80 -0.82 -32.67
CA SER A 533 -5.19 -2.18 -33.03
C SER A 533 -3.99 -3.11 -33.32
N ASP A 534 -2.92 -2.56 -33.87
CA ASP A 534 -1.66 -3.26 -34.15
C ASP A 534 -0.88 -3.52 -32.85
N CYS A 535 -0.84 -2.53 -31.96
CA CYS A 535 -0.28 -2.66 -30.61
C CYS A 535 -0.98 -3.78 -29.83
N VAL A 536 -2.31 -3.82 -29.89
CA VAL A 536 -3.12 -4.88 -29.25
C VAL A 536 -2.85 -6.25 -29.88
N ALA A 537 -2.74 -6.34 -31.22
CA ALA A 537 -2.42 -7.60 -31.90
C ALA A 537 -1.02 -8.11 -31.53
N LEU A 538 -0.03 -7.21 -31.42
CA LEU A 538 1.33 -7.55 -30.99
C LEU A 538 1.36 -8.02 -29.53
N LEU A 539 0.76 -7.26 -28.61
CA LEU A 539 0.72 -7.61 -27.18
C LEU A 539 -0.04 -8.92 -26.93
N GLN A 540 -1.13 -9.18 -27.66
CA GLN A 540 -1.84 -10.47 -27.60
C GLN A 540 -0.97 -11.64 -28.07
N TYR A 541 -0.14 -11.45 -29.11
CA TYR A 541 0.81 -12.45 -29.57
C TYR A 541 1.97 -12.67 -28.60
N VAL A 542 2.52 -11.60 -28.02
CA VAL A 542 3.59 -11.68 -27.01
C VAL A 542 3.08 -12.40 -25.76
N ALA A 543 1.87 -12.07 -25.28
CA ALA A 543 1.26 -12.72 -24.12
C ALA A 543 0.81 -14.16 -24.38
N ASN A 544 0.29 -14.49 -25.58
CA ASN A 544 -0.10 -15.87 -25.92
C ASN A 544 -0.13 -16.15 -27.44
N SER A 545 1.05 -16.34 -28.03
CA SER A 545 1.25 -16.63 -29.46
C SER A 545 0.54 -17.89 -29.97
N ASN A 546 0.19 -18.83 -29.08
CA ASN A 546 -0.59 -20.03 -29.43
C ASN A 546 -2.09 -19.72 -29.61
N LYS A 547 -2.62 -18.74 -28.86
CA LYS A 547 -4.03 -18.32 -28.91
C LYS A 547 -4.25 -17.17 -29.91
N TYR A 548 -3.25 -16.32 -30.09
CA TYR A 548 -3.28 -15.15 -30.96
C TYR A 548 -2.09 -15.16 -31.95
N PRO A 549 -2.03 -16.09 -32.91
CA PRO A 549 -0.92 -16.17 -33.86
C PRO A 549 -0.93 -15.03 -34.87
N LEU A 550 0.20 -14.32 -35.01
CA LEU A 550 0.42 -13.37 -36.11
C LEU A 550 0.85 -14.07 -37.39
N GLU A 551 0.38 -13.56 -38.53
CA GLU A 551 0.88 -13.92 -39.86
C GLU A 551 2.38 -13.56 -40.00
N PRO A 552 3.16 -14.29 -40.81
CA PRO A 552 4.61 -14.05 -40.94
C PRO A 552 4.98 -12.60 -41.32
N GLN A 553 4.17 -11.94 -42.15
CA GLN A 553 4.40 -10.53 -42.49
C GLN A 553 4.09 -9.57 -41.32
N GLY A 554 3.05 -9.87 -40.51
CA GLY A 554 2.72 -9.08 -39.32
C GLY A 554 3.86 -9.11 -38.29
N LYS A 555 4.61 -10.23 -38.22
CA LYS A 555 5.82 -10.33 -37.39
C LYS A 555 6.98 -9.49 -37.95
N ILE A 556 7.21 -9.51 -39.27
CA ILE A 556 8.23 -8.69 -39.93
C ILE A 556 7.91 -7.19 -39.84
N ASN A 557 6.62 -6.83 -39.87
CA ASN A 557 6.13 -5.46 -39.70
C ASN A 557 6.18 -5.02 -38.22
N GLY A 558 5.97 -5.93 -37.27
CA GLY A 558 5.89 -5.65 -35.83
C GLY A 558 7.22 -5.50 -35.12
N ASP A 559 8.28 -6.17 -35.59
CA ASP A 559 9.69 -5.90 -35.21
C ASP A 559 10.00 -4.44 -35.62
N VAL A 560 10.06 -3.49 -34.68
CA VAL A 560 10.21 -2.05 -34.97
C VAL A 560 11.05 -1.28 -33.96
N ASP A 561 11.29 -1.80 -32.75
CA ASP A 561 12.10 -1.09 -31.74
C ASP A 561 13.59 -0.99 -32.13
N GLY A 562 14.07 -1.96 -32.91
CA GLY A 562 15.44 -2.06 -33.44
C GLY A 562 16.20 -3.29 -32.91
N GLU A 563 15.63 -4.01 -31.95
CA GLU A 563 16.10 -5.29 -31.44
C GLU A 563 15.41 -6.45 -32.17
N SER A 564 16.06 -7.62 -32.23
CA SER A 564 15.56 -8.73 -33.06
C SER A 564 14.52 -9.56 -32.29
N GLY A 565 13.24 -9.25 -32.42
CA GLY A 565 12.19 -9.96 -31.69
C GLY A 565 10.76 -9.50 -31.99
N LEU A 566 9.88 -9.80 -31.03
CA LEU A 566 8.58 -9.16 -30.84
C LEU A 566 8.39 -9.00 -29.33
N THR A 567 8.36 -7.78 -28.84
CA THR A 567 8.43 -7.44 -27.41
C THR A 567 7.33 -6.42 -27.00
N GLY A 568 7.29 -6.04 -25.73
CA GLY A 568 6.47 -4.88 -25.30
C GLY A 568 6.98 -3.54 -25.85
N ASN A 569 8.28 -3.42 -26.14
CA ASN A 569 8.90 -2.21 -26.68
C ASN A 569 8.48 -1.95 -28.13
N ASP A 570 8.31 -3.02 -28.93
CA ASP A 570 7.72 -2.91 -30.27
C ASP A 570 6.33 -2.29 -30.22
N ALA A 571 5.44 -2.79 -29.36
CA ALA A 571 4.09 -2.21 -29.19
C ALA A 571 4.15 -0.73 -28.75
N LEU A 572 5.11 -0.36 -27.90
CA LEU A 572 5.35 1.03 -27.50
C LEU A 572 5.88 1.89 -28.67
N TYR A 573 6.70 1.33 -29.57
CA TYR A 573 7.11 2.02 -30.80
C TYR A 573 5.94 2.21 -31.76
N ILE A 574 5.05 1.23 -31.92
CA ILE A 574 3.83 1.36 -32.73
C ILE A 574 2.90 2.43 -32.14
N GLN A 575 2.75 2.50 -30.82
CA GLN A 575 2.02 3.60 -30.16
C GLN A 575 2.66 4.97 -30.44
N LYS A 576 4.00 5.07 -30.46
CA LYS A 576 4.73 6.29 -30.84
C LYS A 576 4.57 6.64 -32.34
N MET A 577 4.36 5.66 -33.22
CA MET A 577 4.05 5.87 -34.64
C MET A 577 2.60 6.36 -34.85
N ASP A 578 1.62 5.75 -34.17
CA ASP A 578 0.20 6.17 -34.17
C ASP A 578 0.04 7.60 -33.65
N ALA A 579 0.74 7.92 -32.55
CA ALA A 579 0.83 9.28 -31.99
C ALA A 579 1.66 10.27 -32.86
N GLY A 580 2.27 9.82 -33.97
CA GLY A 580 3.06 10.65 -34.88
C GLY A 580 4.39 11.19 -34.30
N LEU A 581 4.86 10.61 -33.18
CA LEU A 581 6.09 11.01 -32.49
C LEU A 581 7.34 10.47 -33.20
N ILE A 582 7.24 9.31 -33.86
CA ILE A 582 8.28 8.70 -34.70
C ILE A 582 7.71 8.28 -36.07
N LYS A 583 8.54 7.76 -36.98
CA LYS A 583 8.22 7.42 -38.38
C LYS A 583 9.04 6.23 -38.87
#